data_AF-A0A496W4A0-F1
#
_entry.id   AF-A0A496W4A0-F1
#
_cell.length_a   1.000
_cell.length_b   1.000
_cell.length_c   1.000
_cell.angle_alpha   90.00
_cell.angle_beta   90.00
_cell.angle_gamma   90.00
#
_symmetry.space_group_name_H-M   'P 1'
#
loop_
_entity.id
_entity.type
_entity.pdbx_description
1 polymer ?
#
loop_
_entity_poly.entity_id
_entity_poly.type
_entity_poly.pdbx_seq_one_letter_code
_entity_poly.pdbx_strand_id
1 'polypeptide(L)' 'MDRLSQLTWAEISKSSRHGLGYEKIARTSIRAPIPKHIKDDIVFIAFRFYGKAPMVGYRTDAIFHILWIDRNFTLYEHS' A
#
# COMPACT_ATOMS: atom_id res chain seq x y z
N MET A 1 20.98 4.32 3.67
CA MET A 1 19.62 4.76 4.07
C MET A 1 18.69 4.50 2.90
N ASP A 2 17.55 3.88 3.16
CA ASP A 2 16.57 3.58 2.11
C ASP A 2 15.98 4.87 1.54
N ARG A 3 15.98 5.00 0.21
CA ARG A 3 15.56 6.22 -0.50
C ARG A 3 14.11 6.64 -0.19
N LEU A 4 13.24 5.67 0.10
CA LEU A 4 11.85 5.94 0.49
C LEU A 4 11.75 6.69 1.83
N SER A 5 12.67 6.44 2.76
CA SER A 5 12.68 7.07 4.09
C SER A 5 13.08 8.56 4.07
N GLN A 6 13.55 9.05 2.93
CA GLN A 6 13.97 10.45 2.75
C GLN A 6 12.90 11.31 2.07
N LEU A 7 11.78 10.73 1.65
CA LEU A 7 10.71 11.43 0.94
C LEU A 7 9.57 11.80 1.87
N THR A 8 9.03 13.00 1.68
CA THR A 8 7.74 13.38 2.25
C THR A 8 6.61 12.61 1.59
N TRP A 9 5.48 12.50 2.28
CA TRP A 9 4.27 11.92 1.70
C TRP A 9 3.82 12.58 0.40
N ALA A 10 4.03 13.90 0.26
CA ALA A 10 3.69 14.61 -0.97
C ALA A 10 4.59 14.16 -2.14
N GLU A 11 5.90 13.98 -1.91
CA GLU A 11 6.83 13.47 -2.91
C GLU A 11 6.56 12.00 -3.26
N ILE A 12 6.23 11.18 -2.26
CA ILE A 12 5.82 9.78 -2.45
C ILE A 12 4.57 9.72 -3.34
N SER A 13 3.55 10.54 -3.06
CA SER A 13 2.30 10.55 -3.84
C SER A 13 2.48 10.96 -5.30
N LYS A 14 3.54 11.72 -5.62
CA LYS A 14 3.91 12.14 -6.98
C LYS A 14 4.88 11.18 -7.67
N SER A 15 5.43 10.21 -6.95
CA SER A 15 6.38 9.24 -7.48
C SER A 15 5.67 8.12 -8.27
N SER A 16 6.38 7.49 -9.20
CA SER A 16 5.83 6.36 -9.97
C SER A 16 5.46 5.18 -9.07
N ARG A 17 4.28 4.59 -9.29
CA ARG A 17 3.77 3.41 -8.55
C ARG A 17 4.65 2.17 -8.66
N HIS A 18 5.46 2.06 -9.72
CA HIS A 18 6.41 0.97 -9.92
C HIS A 18 7.81 1.29 -9.35
N GLY A 19 7.99 2.48 -8.80
CA GLY A 19 9.20 2.95 -8.12
C GLY A 19 8.94 3.21 -6.64
N LEU A 20 9.05 4.47 -6.22
CA LEU A 20 8.92 4.89 -4.82
C LEU A 20 7.50 5.33 -4.44
N GLY A 21 6.60 5.42 -5.41
CA GLY A 21 5.20 5.75 -5.17
C GLY A 21 4.38 4.53 -4.74
N TYR A 22 3.07 4.71 -4.78
CA TYR A 22 2.12 3.67 -4.44
C TYR A 22 0.90 3.71 -5.35
N GLU A 23 0.12 2.64 -5.32
CA GLU A 23 -1.20 2.61 -5.95
C GLU A 23 -2.31 2.51 -4.89
N LYS A 24 -3.47 3.07 -5.22
CA LYS A 24 -4.67 2.97 -4.39
C LYS A 24 -5.42 1.70 -4.78
N ILE A 25 -5.82 0.92 -3.78
CA ILE A 25 -6.55 -0.34 -3.97
C ILE A 25 -7.98 -0.14 -3.47
N ALA A 26 -8.95 -0.50 -4.30
CA ALA A 26 -10.35 -0.49 -3.89
C ALA A 26 -10.58 -1.57 -2.83
N ARG A 27 -11.33 -1.23 -1.77
CA ARG A 27 -11.69 -2.16 -0.69
C ARG A 27 -12.32 -3.45 -1.23
N THR A 28 -13.16 -3.32 -2.25
CA THR A 28 -13.85 -4.45 -2.91
C THR A 28 -12.92 -5.35 -3.72
N SER A 29 -11.69 -4.94 -4.00
CA SER A 29 -10.70 -5.76 -4.72
C SER A 29 -9.88 -6.68 -3.81
N ILE A 30 -9.98 -6.50 -2.47
CA ILE A 30 -9.21 -7.29 -1.51
C ILE A 30 -9.84 -8.69 -1.34
N ARG A 31 -9.04 -9.72 -1.58
CA ARG A 31 -9.42 -11.15 -1.50
C ARG A 31 -9.11 -11.79 -0.15
N ALA A 32 -8.82 -10.98 0.86
CA ALA A 32 -8.49 -11.41 2.22
C ALA A 32 -9.44 -10.79 3.25
N PRO A 33 -9.60 -11.38 4.44
CA PRO A 33 -10.37 -10.78 5.51
C PRO A 33 -9.85 -9.39 5.87
N ILE A 34 -10.75 -8.41 5.89
CA ILE A 34 -10.45 -7.05 6.33
C ILE A 34 -10.70 -6.96 7.85
N PRO A 35 -9.73 -6.49 8.66
CA PRO A 35 -9.93 -6.36 10.09
C PRO A 35 -11.12 -5.46 10.43
N LYS A 36 -11.94 -5.85 11.41
CA LYS A 36 -13.20 -5.18 11.77
C LYS A 36 -13.04 -3.70 12.18
N HIS A 37 -11.87 -3.30 12.66
CA HIS A 37 -11.59 -1.91 13.05
C HIS A 37 -11.35 -0.97 11.85
N ILE A 38 -11.20 -1.53 10.64
CA ILE A 38 -10.99 -0.75 9.43
C ILE A 38 -12.34 -0.29 8.88
N LYS A 39 -12.59 1.00 8.99
CA LYS A 39 -13.78 1.68 8.46
C LYS A 39 -13.81 1.62 6.93
N ASP A 40 -15.00 1.84 6.36
CA ASP A 40 -15.24 1.72 4.91
C ASP A 40 -14.70 2.91 4.10
N ASP A 41 -14.43 4.05 4.74
CA ASP A 41 -13.85 5.26 4.13
C ASP A 41 -12.32 5.19 3.96
N ILE A 42 -11.69 4.14 4.49
CA ILE A 42 -10.25 3.95 4.38
C ILE A 42 -9.84 3.60 2.94
N VAL A 43 -8.89 4.38 2.42
CA VAL A 43 -8.22 4.10 1.15
C VAL A 43 -7.00 3.20 1.40
N PHE A 44 -7.04 2.00 0.83
CA PHE A 44 -5.88 1.12 0.86
C PHE A 44 -4.81 1.56 -0.14
N ILE A 45 -3.56 1.39 0.27
CA ILE A 45 -2.37 1.81 -0.46
C ILE A 45 -1.41 0.62 -0.52
N ALA A 46 -0.84 0.37 -1.71
CA ALA A 46 0.16 -0.67 -1.93
C ALA A 46 1.55 -0.08 -2.25
N PHE A 47 2.54 -0.36 -1.39
CA PHE A 47 3.95 -0.05 -1.62
C PHE A 47 4.72 -1.28 -2.09
N ARG A 48 5.66 -1.09 -3.01
CA ARG A 48 6.55 -2.15 -3.49
C ARG A 48 7.77 -2.24 -2.56
N PHE A 49 8.11 -3.43 -2.08
CA PHE A 49 9.19 -3.58 -1.08
C PHE A 49 10.20 -4.70 -1.35
N TYR A 50 9.77 -5.85 -1.87
CA TYR A 50 10.65 -7.00 -2.14
C TYR A 50 10.36 -7.59 -3.51
N GLY A 51 11.25 -7.38 -4.49
CA GLY A 51 11.03 -7.91 -5.85
C GLY A 51 9.72 -7.42 -6.49
N LYS A 52 9.29 -6.19 -6.19
CA LYS A 52 7.98 -5.61 -6.53
C LYS A 52 6.75 -6.26 -5.84
N ALA A 53 6.95 -7.18 -4.90
CA ALA A 53 5.85 -7.63 -4.04
C ALA A 53 5.26 -6.41 -3.30
N PRO A 54 3.91 -6.29 -3.25
CA PRO A 54 3.27 -5.23 -2.50
C PRO A 54 3.17 -5.54 -1.00
N MET A 55 3.38 -4.51 -0.18
CA MET A 55 2.81 -4.40 1.15
C MET A 55 1.59 -3.49 1.06
N VAL A 56 0.45 -3.95 1.57
CA VAL A 56 -0.82 -3.23 1.49
C VAL A 56 -1.26 -2.80 2.88
N GLY A 57 -1.68 -1.56 2.99
CA GLY A 57 -2.05 -0.94 4.25
C GLY A 57 -2.85 0.32 4.03
N TYR A 58 -2.93 1.14 5.07
CA TYR A 58 -3.56 2.46 5.01
C TYR A 58 -2.72 3.48 5.75
N ARG A 59 -2.94 4.75 5.43
CA ARG A 59 -2.24 5.86 6.04
C ARG A 59 -3.17 6.63 6.98
N THR A 60 -2.66 6.92 8.17
CA THR A 60 -3.27 7.87 9.11
C THR A 60 -2.19 8.89 9.45
N ASP A 61 -2.40 10.15 9.09
CA ASP A 61 -1.44 11.25 9.27
C ASP A 61 -0.05 10.95 8.70
N ALA A 62 0.94 10.68 9.56
CA ALA A 62 2.31 10.35 9.16
C ALA A 62 2.59 8.84 9.18
N ILE A 63 1.66 8.01 9.68
CA ILE A 63 1.87 6.60 9.94
C ILE A 63 1.26 5.77 8.82
N PHE A 64 2.04 4.81 8.30
CA PHE A 64 1.56 3.77 7.41
C PHE A 64 1.33 2.48 8.19
N HIS A 65 0.07 2.08 8.32
CA HIS A 65 -0.35 0.85 8.99
C HIS A 65 -0.42 -0.29 7.99
N ILE A 66 0.51 -1.23 8.09
CA ILE A 66 0.57 -2.41 7.21
C ILE A 66 -0.48 -3.42 7.68
N LEU A 67 -1.29 -3.91 6.74
CA LEU A 67 -2.29 -4.95 6.97
C LEU A 67 -1.90 -6.28 6.34
N TRP A 68 -1.31 -6.23 5.14
CA TRP A 68 -0.96 -7.43 4.37
C TRP A 68 0.41 -7.30 3.71
N ILE A 69 1.09 -8.44 3.58
CA ILE A 69 2.31 -8.61 2.79
C ILE A 69 2.01 -9.62 1.69
N ASP A 70 1.84 -9.14 0.45
CA ASP A 70 1.36 -9.94 -0.69
C ASP A 70 2.51 -10.44 -1.56
N ARG A 71 3.35 -11.34 -1.03
CA ARG A 71 4.51 -11.85 -1.80
C ARG A 71 4.14 -12.68 -3.02
N ASN A 72 2.93 -13.22 -3.05
CA ASN A 72 2.47 -14.15 -4.07
C ASN A 72 1.57 -13.49 -5.12
N PHE A 73 1.32 -12.18 -5.01
CA PHE A 73 0.46 -11.44 -5.93
C PHE A 73 -0.97 -11.98 -6.00
N THR A 74 -1.53 -12.37 -4.84
CA THR A 74 -2.87 -12.97 -4.75
C THR A 74 -3.89 -12.13 -3.99
N LEU A 75 -3.45 -11.07 -3.30
CA LEU A 75 -4.34 -10.25 -2.45
C LEU A 75 -5.39 -9.48 -3.25
N TYR A 76 -5.05 -9.04 -4.46
CA TYR A 76 -5.91 -8.34 -5.40
C TYR A 76 -5.44 -8.64 -6.83
N GLU A 77 -6.17 -8.18 -7.85
CA GLU A 77 -5.73 -8.31 -9.26
C GLU A 77 -4.54 -7.39 -9.56
N HIS A 78 -3.44 -7.97 -10.02
CA HIS A 78 -2.23 -7.23 -10.42
C HIS A 78 -2.24 -7.04 -11.94
N SER A 79 -2.04 -5.80 -12.41
CA SER A 79 -1.90 -5.44 -13.83
C SER A 79 -0.60 -4.72 -14.14
#